data_AF-A0A7V3VCF1-F1
#
_entry.id   AF-A0A7V3VCF1-F1
#
_cell.length_a   1.000
_cell.length_b   1.000
_cell.length_c   1.000
_cell.angle_alpha   90.00
_cell.angle_beta   90.00
_cell.angle_gamma   90.00
#
_symmetry.space_group_name_H-M   'P 1'
#
loop_
_entity.id
_entity.type
_entity.pdbx_description
1 polymer ?
#
loop_
_entity_poly.entity_id
_entity_poly.type
_entity_poly.pdbx_seq_one_letter_code
_entity_poly.pdbx_strand_id
1 'polypeptide(L)'
;MAKEEDRKIFSAIEYAGTAATNHNNVITSNSGLTRGTLSDIFLEVEKWNAPVANIIMNPAQYRDIRNWGRNELDYVTQYELLRTGYVGDIWNARIRTSYLVSSGKLYAIAEPQYSGVISVRIDLNSWDAPHQQNIEYGWLFFEYIGIAIVIAQGVAVGNITGKVS
;
A
#
# COMPACT_ATOMS: atom_id res chain seq x y z
N MET A 1 -2.07 6.94 -17.38
CA MET A 1 -1.34 5.67 -17.55
C MET A 1 -0.79 5.18 -16.22
N ALA A 2 0.15 5.88 -15.57
CA ALA A 2 0.65 5.52 -14.23
C ALA A 2 -0.47 5.29 -13.17
N LYS A 3 -1.50 6.14 -13.14
CA LYS A 3 -2.65 5.96 -12.23
C LYS A 3 -3.43 4.64 -12.44
N GLU A 4 -3.46 4.13 -13.67
CA GLU A 4 -4.14 2.88 -14.00
C GLU A 4 -3.26 1.66 -13.71
N GLU A 5 -1.94 1.79 -13.87
CA GLU A 5 -0.96 0.81 -13.42
C GLU A 5 -1.03 0.62 -11.90
N ASP A 6 -0.95 1.72 -11.14
CA ASP A 6 -1.07 1.72 -9.68
C ASP A 6 -2.38 1.07 -9.23
N ARG A 7 -3.50 1.31 -9.95
CA ARG A 7 -4.79 0.67 -9.66
C ARG A 7 -4.70 -0.84 -9.78
N LYS A 8 -4.01 -1.36 -10.81
CA LYS A 8 -3.79 -2.80 -10.96
C LYS A 8 -2.92 -3.35 -9.83
N ILE A 9 -1.86 -2.65 -9.44
CA ILE A 9 -1.00 -3.03 -8.31
C ILE A 9 -1.82 -3.14 -7.02
N PHE A 10 -2.60 -2.11 -6.69
CA PHE A 10 -3.43 -2.13 -5.49
C PHE A 10 -4.52 -3.20 -5.54
N SER A 11 -5.09 -3.49 -6.71
CA SER A 11 -6.05 -4.58 -6.86
C SER A 11 -5.42 -5.96 -6.62
N ALA A 12 -4.18 -6.17 -7.04
CA ALA A 12 -3.45 -7.41 -6.82
C ALA A 12 -3.09 -7.59 -5.32
N ILE A 13 -2.65 -6.52 -4.67
CA ILE A 13 -2.38 -6.49 -3.21
C ILE A 13 -3.66 -6.80 -2.43
N GLU A 14 -4.77 -6.13 -2.77
CA GLU A 14 -6.05 -6.34 -2.10
C GLU A 14 -6.55 -7.78 -2.28
N TYR A 15 -6.45 -8.32 -3.50
CA TYR A 15 -6.82 -9.70 -3.77
C TYR A 15 -5.98 -10.68 -2.93
N ALA A 16 -4.66 -10.50 -2.88
CA ALA A 16 -3.76 -11.36 -2.11
C ALA A 16 -4.07 -11.34 -0.61
N GLY A 17 -4.38 -10.17 -0.05
CA GLY A 17 -4.62 -10.02 1.38
C GLY A 17 -6.05 -10.29 1.85
N THR A 18 -7.04 -10.41 0.95
CA THR A 18 -8.46 -10.64 1.33
C THR A 18 -9.05 -11.94 0.80
N ALA A 19 -8.69 -12.36 -0.41
CA ALA A 19 -9.31 -13.51 -1.08
C ALA A 19 -8.50 -14.81 -0.94
N ALA A 20 -7.20 -14.72 -0.61
CA ALA A 20 -6.35 -15.88 -0.44
C ALA A 20 -6.66 -16.58 0.90
N THR A 21 -7.28 -17.75 0.85
CA THR A 21 -7.72 -18.51 2.03
C THR A 21 -6.51 -18.91 2.90
N ASN A 22 -6.62 -18.76 4.24
CA ASN A 22 -5.70 -19.24 5.27
C ASN A 22 -4.30 -18.60 5.41
N HIS A 23 -4.07 -17.37 4.93
CA HIS A 23 -2.77 -16.70 5.14
C HIS A 23 -2.81 -15.69 6.31
N ASN A 24 -3.29 -14.48 6.03
CA ASN A 24 -3.30 -13.36 6.96
C ASN A 24 -4.74 -12.94 7.26
N ASN A 25 -5.03 -12.71 8.53
CA ASN A 25 -6.31 -12.22 8.95
C ASN A 25 -6.42 -10.72 8.61
N VAL A 26 -7.59 -10.32 8.12
CA VAL A 26 -7.86 -8.90 7.91
C VAL A 26 -8.11 -8.26 9.26
N ILE A 27 -7.22 -7.35 9.67
CA ILE A 27 -7.33 -6.66 10.95
C ILE A 27 -8.34 -5.53 10.83
N THR A 28 -9.34 -5.51 11.71
CA THR A 28 -10.37 -4.48 11.71
C THR A 28 -10.30 -3.61 12.96
N SER A 29 -10.33 -2.30 12.81
CA SER A 29 -10.46 -1.36 13.94
C SER A 29 -11.60 -0.41 13.71
N ASN A 30 -12.40 -0.15 14.74
CA ASN A 30 -13.50 0.83 14.72
C ASN A 30 -13.14 2.14 15.43
N SER A 31 -11.97 2.20 16.07
CA SER A 31 -11.51 3.35 16.86
C SER A 31 -10.45 4.17 16.14
N GLY A 32 -10.32 4.02 14.82
CA GLY A 32 -9.22 4.59 14.03
C GLY A 32 -7.94 3.76 14.08
N LEU A 33 -6.87 4.29 13.48
CA LEU A 33 -5.58 3.62 13.41
C LEU A 33 -4.77 3.86 14.69
N THR A 34 -4.88 2.95 15.65
CA THR A 34 -4.06 2.98 16.88
C THR A 34 -2.70 2.30 16.66
N ARG A 35 -1.72 2.58 17.53
CA ARG A 35 -0.43 1.88 17.52
C ARG A 35 -0.59 0.36 17.67
N GLY A 36 -1.52 -0.08 18.53
CA GLY A 36 -1.82 -1.50 18.73
C GLY A 36 -2.32 -2.15 17.44
N THR A 37 -3.32 -1.54 16.79
CA THR A 37 -3.83 -2.02 15.51
C THR A 37 -2.75 -2.07 14.44
N LEU A 38 -1.84 -1.09 14.40
CA LEU A 38 -0.73 -1.13 13.45
C LEU A 38 0.24 -2.28 13.76
N SER A 39 0.53 -2.53 15.05
CA SER A 39 1.36 -3.66 15.48
C SER A 39 0.72 -5.01 15.15
N ASP A 40 -0.60 -5.13 15.28
CA ASP A 40 -1.34 -6.37 14.93
C ASP A 40 -1.25 -6.64 13.43
N ILE A 41 -1.29 -5.59 12.60
CA ILE A 41 -1.11 -5.71 11.14
C ILE A 41 0.31 -6.15 10.79
N PHE A 42 1.32 -5.69 11.53
CA PHE A 42 2.71 -6.15 11.35
C PHE A 42 2.85 -7.63 11.70
N LEU A 43 2.26 -8.05 12.82
CA LEU A 43 2.29 -9.45 13.27
C LEU A 43 1.78 -10.41 12.19
N GLU A 44 0.74 -10.02 11.43
CA GLU A 44 0.20 -10.85 10.36
C GLU A 44 1.23 -11.15 9.25
N VAL A 45 2.18 -10.26 8.98
CA VAL A 45 3.26 -10.50 8.02
C VAL A 45 4.45 -11.18 8.71
N GLU A 46 4.85 -10.68 9.87
CA GLU A 46 6.05 -11.12 10.59
C GLU A 46 5.94 -12.56 11.14
N LYS A 47 4.71 -13.06 11.40
CA LYS A 47 4.48 -14.46 11.79
C LYS A 47 5.00 -15.47 10.76
N TRP A 48 5.20 -15.04 9.50
CA TRP A 48 5.76 -15.84 8.42
C TRP A 48 7.26 -15.62 8.21
N ASN A 49 7.95 -14.99 9.17
CA ASN A 49 9.37 -14.65 9.08
C ASN A 49 9.71 -13.73 7.89
N ALA A 50 8.76 -12.89 7.47
CA ALA A 50 8.97 -11.89 6.44
C ALA A 50 9.01 -10.49 7.09
N PRO A 51 10.06 -9.69 6.87
CA PRO A 51 10.12 -8.33 7.40
C PRO A 51 9.18 -7.40 6.63
N VAL A 52 8.42 -6.57 7.35
CA VAL A 52 7.56 -5.54 6.75
C VAL A 52 8.42 -4.39 6.24
N ALA A 53 8.31 -4.07 4.95
CA ALA A 53 9.12 -3.03 4.31
C ALA A 53 8.33 -1.74 4.05
N ASN A 54 7.05 -1.86 3.66
CA ASN A 54 6.23 -0.72 3.30
C ASN A 54 4.83 -0.84 3.89
N ILE A 55 4.33 0.31 4.35
CA ILE A 55 2.94 0.49 4.75
C ILE A 55 2.30 1.46 3.78
N ILE A 56 1.27 1.04 3.09
CA ILE A 56 0.54 1.88 2.13
C ILE A 56 -0.86 2.13 2.67
N MET A 57 -1.26 3.40 2.77
CA MET A 57 -2.58 3.77 3.25
C MET A 57 -3.13 4.99 2.52
N ASN A 58 -4.40 5.28 2.70
CA ASN A 58 -4.96 6.54 2.25
C ASN A 58 -4.54 7.70 3.20
N PRO A 59 -4.29 8.92 2.68
CA PRO A 59 -3.94 10.08 3.49
C PRO A 59 -4.92 10.38 4.64
N ALA A 60 -6.19 9.99 4.53
CA ALA A 60 -7.19 10.18 5.58
C ALA A 60 -6.86 9.38 6.86
N GLN A 61 -6.31 8.17 6.72
CA GLN A 61 -5.88 7.30 7.82
C GLN A 61 -4.54 7.78 8.39
N TYR A 62 -3.70 8.36 7.54
CA TYR A 62 -2.43 8.95 7.98
C TYR A 62 -2.60 10.10 8.98
N ARG A 63 -3.76 10.77 8.99
CA ARG A 63 -4.13 11.74 10.04
C ARG A 63 -4.04 11.11 11.44
N ASP A 64 -4.47 9.86 11.61
CA ASP A 64 -4.52 9.23 12.93
C ASP A 64 -3.10 9.06 13.51
N ILE A 65 -2.11 8.75 12.66
CA ILE A 65 -0.69 8.69 13.07
C ILE A 65 -0.20 10.06 13.53
N ARG A 66 -0.63 11.15 12.87
CA ARG A 66 -0.28 12.51 13.31
C ARG A 66 -0.94 12.92 14.62
N ASN A 67 -2.09 12.32 14.93
CA ASN A 67 -2.85 12.58 16.14
C ASN A 67 -2.47 11.64 17.30
N TRP A 68 -1.52 10.71 17.10
CA TRP A 68 -1.03 9.87 18.18
C TRP A 68 -0.48 10.73 19.32
N GLY A 69 -0.94 10.40 20.52
CA GLY A 69 -0.71 11.19 21.71
C GLY A 69 0.58 10.82 22.41
N ARG A 70 0.73 11.42 23.60
CA ARG A 70 1.87 11.22 24.48
C ARG A 70 1.96 9.81 25.06
N ASN A 71 0.86 9.06 25.08
CA ASN A 71 0.88 7.68 25.55
C ASN A 71 1.50 6.75 24.51
N GLU A 72 1.44 7.12 23.23
CA GLU A 72 1.88 6.31 22.11
C GLU A 72 3.28 6.69 21.61
N LEU A 73 3.61 7.99 21.65
CA LEU A 73 4.87 8.56 21.15
C LEU A 73 5.66 9.28 22.25
N ASP A 74 6.99 9.16 22.19
CA ASP A 74 7.90 9.97 23.00
C ASP A 74 7.93 11.43 22.50
N TYR A 75 8.29 12.35 23.39
CA TYR A 75 8.36 13.78 23.13
C TYR A 75 9.30 14.16 21.99
N VAL A 76 10.41 13.45 21.82
CA VAL A 76 11.36 13.72 20.73
C VAL A 76 10.70 13.39 19.40
N THR A 77 10.09 12.21 19.29
CA THR A 77 9.37 11.80 18.07
C THR A 77 8.16 12.69 17.80
N GLN A 78 7.43 13.12 18.84
CA GLN A 78 6.31 14.04 18.69
C GLN A 78 6.78 15.41 18.18
N TYR A 79 7.89 15.94 18.70
CA TYR A 79 8.48 17.18 18.23
C TYR A 79 8.92 17.06 16.76
N GLU A 80 9.57 15.96 16.39
CA GLU A 80 9.96 15.69 15.01
C GLU A 80 8.75 15.59 14.08
N LEU A 81 7.69 14.92 14.51
CA LEU A 81 6.45 14.78 13.75
C LEU A 81 5.77 16.14 13.55
N LEU A 82 5.71 16.98 14.58
CA LEU A 82 5.16 18.34 14.49
C LEU A 82 6.02 19.27 13.63
N ARG A 83 7.35 19.12 13.67
CA ARG A 83 8.29 19.94 12.89
C ARG A 83 8.33 19.55 11.42
N THR A 84 8.34 18.26 11.12
CA THR A 84 8.45 17.73 9.74
C THR A 84 7.10 17.51 9.08
N GLY A 85 6.04 17.32 9.86
CA GLY A 85 4.70 16.96 9.37
C GLY A 85 4.60 15.53 8.80
N TYR A 86 5.69 14.76 8.86
CA TYR A 86 5.83 13.47 8.20
C TYR A 86 6.63 12.46 9.02
N VAL A 87 6.09 11.27 9.19
CA VAL A 87 6.79 10.12 9.74
C VAL A 87 7.28 9.31 8.55
N GLY A 88 8.60 9.33 8.34
CA GLY A 88 9.25 8.59 7.27
C GLY A 88 9.05 7.10 7.44
N ASP A 89 9.64 6.58 8.51
CA ASP A 89 9.71 5.15 8.77
C ASP A 89 9.28 4.87 10.22
N ILE A 90 8.50 3.80 10.42
CA ILE A 90 8.13 3.27 11.74
C ILE A 90 8.46 1.79 11.75
N TRP A 91 9.19 1.33 12.76
CA TRP A 91 9.62 -0.07 12.90
C TRP A 91 10.26 -0.64 11.62
N ASN A 92 11.15 0.14 11.01
CA ASN A 92 11.85 -0.20 9.76
C ASN A 92 10.94 -0.31 8.51
N ALA A 93 9.64 -0.05 8.63
CA ALA A 93 8.74 0.01 7.48
C ALA A 93 8.48 1.47 7.07
N ARG A 94 8.52 1.72 5.77
CA ARG A 94 8.29 3.05 5.20
C ARG A 94 6.81 3.34 5.06
N ILE A 95 6.36 4.49 5.56
CA ILE A 95 4.97 4.90 5.41
C ILE A 95 4.77 5.65 4.11
N ARG A 96 3.86 5.15 3.27
CA ARG A 96 3.50 5.72 1.98
C ARG A 96 2.00 5.97 1.93
N THR A 97 1.62 7.16 1.46
CA THR A 97 0.22 7.53 1.32
C THR A 97 -0.16 7.63 -0.15
N SER A 98 -1.28 7.04 -0.55
CA SER A 98 -1.81 7.14 -1.91
C SER A 98 -3.32 7.38 -1.92
N TYR A 99 -3.78 8.29 -2.78
CA TYR A 99 -5.21 8.56 -2.97
C TYR A 99 -5.94 7.45 -3.74
N LEU A 100 -5.20 6.52 -4.36
CA LEU A 100 -5.79 5.37 -5.04
C LEU A 100 -6.21 4.26 -4.09
N VAL A 101 -5.61 4.21 -2.91
CA VAL A 101 -6.07 3.34 -1.83
C VAL A 101 -7.38 3.90 -1.30
N SER A 102 -8.41 3.06 -1.21
CA SER A 102 -9.70 3.48 -0.67
C SER A 102 -9.56 3.90 0.79
N SER A 103 -10.31 4.93 1.20
CA SER A 103 -10.36 5.33 2.61
C SER A 103 -10.76 4.14 3.48
N GLY A 104 -10.03 3.95 4.55
CA GLY A 104 -10.21 2.89 5.54
C GLY A 104 -9.32 1.69 5.28
N LYS A 105 -8.68 1.59 4.11
CA LYS A 105 -7.75 0.49 3.84
C LYS A 105 -6.31 0.88 4.13
N LEU A 106 -5.61 -0.08 4.71
CA LEU A 106 -4.19 -0.04 4.97
C LEU A 106 -3.59 -1.38 4.53
N TYR A 107 -2.43 -1.32 3.87
CA TYR A 107 -1.71 -2.48 3.38
C TYR A 107 -0.31 -2.50 4.00
N ALA A 108 0.04 -3.59 4.68
CA ALA A 108 1.42 -3.87 5.06
C ALA A 108 1.99 -4.87 4.06
N ILE A 109 3.17 -4.55 3.52
CA ILE A 109 3.81 -5.32 2.46
C ILE A 109 5.23 -5.64 2.92
N ALA A 110 5.58 -6.91 2.82
CA ALA A 110 6.92 -7.41 3.07
C ALA A 110 7.93 -6.87 2.04
N GLU A 111 9.22 -7.15 2.29
CA GLU A 111 10.26 -6.91 1.29
C GLU A 111 9.95 -7.58 -0.06
N PRO A 112 10.46 -7.04 -1.18
CA PRO A 112 10.14 -7.54 -2.53
C PRO A 112 10.34 -9.04 -2.73
N GLN A 113 11.32 -9.63 -2.03
CA GLN A 113 11.63 -11.06 -2.08
C GLN A 113 10.52 -11.95 -1.51
N TYR A 114 9.68 -11.40 -0.63
CA TYR A 114 8.61 -12.12 0.08
C TYR A 114 7.20 -11.71 -0.36
N SER A 115 7.07 -10.94 -1.45
CA SER A 115 5.79 -10.39 -1.90
C SER A 115 5.48 -10.80 -3.34
N GLY A 116 6.00 -10.06 -4.31
CA GLY A 116 5.56 -10.18 -5.69
C GLY A 116 6.55 -9.62 -6.69
N VAL A 117 6.19 -9.79 -7.95
CA VAL A 117 7.03 -9.41 -9.09
C VAL A 117 6.21 -8.55 -10.04
N ILE A 118 6.86 -7.54 -10.59
CA ILE A 118 6.39 -6.78 -11.74
C ILE A 118 7.23 -7.19 -12.96
N SER A 119 6.56 -7.54 -14.05
CA SER A 119 7.19 -7.89 -15.31
C SER A 119 6.72 -6.93 -16.39
N VAL A 120 7.66 -6.24 -17.01
CA VAL A 120 7.42 -5.42 -18.20
C VAL A 120 7.75 -6.25 -19.43
N ARG A 121 6.75 -6.55 -20.26
CA ARG A 121 6.96 -7.27 -21.54
C ARG A 121 7.30 -6.31 -22.66
N ILE A 122 6.60 -5.18 -22.72
CA ILE A 122 6.84 -4.09 -23.66
C ILE A 122 6.76 -2.83 -22.83
N ASP A 123 7.87 -2.10 -22.77
CA ASP A 123 7.96 -0.78 -22.12
C ASP A 123 7.08 0.24 -22.85
N LEU A 124 6.96 1.46 -22.33
CA LEU A 124 6.17 2.51 -22.95
C LEU A 124 6.62 2.75 -24.39
N ASN A 125 5.81 2.30 -25.33
CA ASN A 125 6.08 2.45 -26.76
C ASN A 125 5.02 3.33 -27.40
N SER A 126 5.49 4.20 -28.28
CA SER A 126 4.66 4.99 -29.18
C SER A 126 4.66 4.31 -30.54
N TRP A 127 3.49 3.86 -30.97
CA TRP A 127 3.30 3.48 -32.36
C TRP A 127 2.57 4.61 -33.06
N ASP A 128 3.10 5.02 -34.20
CA ASP A 128 2.32 5.80 -35.14
C ASP A 128 1.13 4.93 -35.52
N ALA A 129 -0.06 5.46 -35.26
CA ALA A 129 -1.31 4.83 -35.60
C ALA A 129 -1.92 5.68 -36.73
N PRO A 130 -1.39 5.56 -37.96
CA PRO A 130 -1.96 6.17 -39.11
C PRO A 130 -3.00 5.21 -39.72
N HIS A 131 -3.55 4.19 -39.01
CA HIS A 131 -4.88 3.59 -39.25
C HIS A 131 -5.33 2.56 -38.13
N GLN A 132 -6.52 2.66 -37.45
CA GLN A 132 -6.93 1.88 -36.21
C GLN A 132 -7.82 0.73 -36.64
N GLN A 133 -8.73 1.09 -37.55
CA GLN A 133 -9.16 0.24 -38.65
C GLN A 133 -8.74 0.95 -39.94
N ASN A 134 -9.08 2.25 -40.05
CA ASN A 134 -8.44 3.30 -40.85
C ASN A 134 -8.40 4.67 -40.04
N ILE A 135 -7.28 5.36 -39.79
CA ILE A 135 -6.93 6.58 -38.96
C ILE A 135 -5.98 7.46 -39.79
N GLU A 136 -6.36 8.59 -40.38
CA GLU A 136 -5.36 9.29 -41.21
C GLU A 136 -4.22 9.92 -40.42
N TYR A 137 -4.36 10.20 -39.12
CA TYR A 137 -3.26 10.58 -38.21
C TYR A 137 -3.58 10.27 -36.73
N GLY A 138 -2.73 9.51 -36.03
CA GLY A 138 -2.89 9.16 -34.61
C GLY A 138 -1.64 8.54 -33.99
N TRP A 139 -1.54 8.55 -32.65
CA TRP A 139 -0.41 8.03 -31.88
C TRP A 139 -0.98 7.09 -30.81
N LEU A 140 -0.53 5.84 -30.77
CA LEU A 140 -0.90 4.87 -29.74
C LEU A 140 0.25 4.73 -28.74
N PHE A 141 0.00 5.10 -27.49
CA PHE A 141 0.91 4.85 -26.37
C PHE A 141 0.40 3.67 -25.58
N PHE A 142 1.21 2.63 -25.45
CA PHE A 142 0.86 1.45 -24.68
C PHE A 142 2.07 0.86 -23.97
N GLU A 143 1.76 0.05 -22.97
CA GLU A 143 2.72 -0.70 -22.17
C GLU A 143 2.07 -2.03 -21.82
N TYR A 144 2.87 -3.10 -21.87
CA TYR A 144 2.44 -4.41 -21.39
C TYR A 144 3.16 -4.74 -20.10
N ILE A 145 2.49 -4.43 -18.99
CA ILE A 145 2.90 -4.80 -17.65
C ILE A 145 2.04 -5.97 -17.14
N GLY A 146 2.71 -6.96 -16.55
CA GLY A 146 2.12 -8.00 -15.71
C GLY A 146 2.52 -7.79 -14.26
N ILE A 147 1.55 -7.78 -13.35
CA ILE A 147 1.76 -7.64 -11.92
C ILE A 147 1.20 -8.89 -11.25
N ALA A 148 2.00 -9.52 -10.38
CA ALA A 148 1.56 -10.66 -9.60
C ALA A 148 2.14 -10.61 -8.18
N ILE A 149 1.28 -10.82 -7.18
CA ILE A 149 1.69 -11.17 -5.83
C ILE A 149 1.86 -12.68 -5.80
N VAL A 150 3.10 -13.14 -5.68
CA VAL A 150 3.44 -14.57 -5.74
C VAL A 150 3.28 -15.21 -4.36
N ILE A 151 3.56 -14.43 -3.30
CA ILE A 151 3.49 -14.86 -1.91
C ILE A 151 2.44 -14.01 -1.20
N ALA A 152 1.25 -14.58 -0.99
CA ALA A 152 0.14 -13.87 -0.34
C ALA A 152 0.42 -13.57 1.13
N GLN A 153 1.22 -14.40 1.81
CA GLN A 153 1.65 -14.22 3.21
C GLN A 153 2.45 -12.93 3.43
N GLY A 154 3.10 -12.40 2.39
CA GLY A 154 3.85 -11.14 2.45
C GLY A 154 2.97 -9.89 2.46
N VAL A 155 1.64 -10.04 2.44
CA VAL A 155 0.68 -8.93 2.42
C VAL A 155 -0.32 -9.08 3.54
N ALA A 156 -0.52 -8.04 4.34
CA ALA A 156 -1.60 -7.96 5.32
C ALA A 156 -2.48 -6.73 5.04
N VAL A 157 -3.77 -6.87 5.34
CA VAL A 157 -4.79 -5.83 5.09
C VAL A 157 -5.41 -5.40 6.42
N GLY A 158 -5.46 -4.10 6.63
CA GLY A 158 -6.20 -3.46 7.71
C GLY A 158 -7.43 -2.71 7.19
N ASN A 159 -8.59 -2.96 7.79
CA ASN A 159 -9.81 -2.19 7.59
C ASN A 159 -10.07 -1.31 8.82
N ILE A 160 -9.78 -0.02 8.67
CA ILE A 160 -9.85 0.99 9.71
C ILE A 160 -11.08 1.86 9.48
N THR A 161 -12.00 1.79 10.42
CA THR A 161 -13.16 2.67 10.54
C THR A 161 -12.98 3.53 11.79
N GLY A 162 -13.59 4.72 11.79
CA GLY A 162 -13.51 5.64 12.92
C GLY A 162 -12.28 6.56 12.89
N LYS A 163 -11.98 7.19 14.02
CA LYS A 163 -10.88 8.15 14.18
C LYS A 163 -10.28 7.97 15.57
N VAL A 164 -8.96 8.08 15.67
CA VAL A 164 -8.29 8.16 16.98
C VAL A 164 -8.66 9.50 17.60
N SER A 165 -9.12 9.45 18.86
CA SER A 165 -9.53 10.59 19.67
C SER A 165 -8.34 11.35 20.22
#